data_AF-A0A9D9YLY1-F1
#
_entry.id   AF-A0A9D9YLY1-F1
#
_cell.length_a   1.000
_cell.length_b   1.000
_cell.length_c   1.000
_cell.angle_alpha   90.00
_cell.angle_beta   90.00
_cell.angle_gamma   90.00
#
_symmetry.space_group_name_H-M   'P 1'
#
loop_
_entity.id
_entity.type
_entity.pdbx_description
1 polymer ?
#
loop_
_entity_poly.entity_id
_entity_poly.type
_entity_poly.pdbx_seq_one_letter_code
_entity_poly.pdbx_strand_id
1 'polypeptide(L)'
;MTKLLSSLTTVAFAASLFSPFTTHAAELTSYFNSGDLIKGASTQAVYYFAQDGRRYVFPNEKTYFTWYPDFSGVITIPDEHLSSIPLGRTNVTYRPGAKMIKITTDPKTYVIDRGGILRHVTSEQLARTLYNLNWNDRIEDVPDSYFSNYRVGTPIQTASDYNPADVMTLTPSILEDKGFDRTKVTITIGNTRTGFVPTTFTVKKGTQVTWTNTDVMDHTVKGRNWESPVLRPGETWSYTFNSVGSFDYQCGIHSVMQGTVNVVN
;
A
#
# COMPACT_ATOMS: atom_id res chain seq x y z
N MET A 1 5.11 16.88 -91.95
CA MET A 1 6.50 16.96 -91.45
C MET A 1 6.47 17.44 -90.01
N THR A 2 7.21 16.74 -89.14
CA THR A 2 7.68 17.18 -87.80
C THR A 2 6.60 17.36 -86.71
N LYS A 3 6.25 16.29 -85.96
CA LYS A 3 6.78 15.93 -84.61
C LYS A 3 6.87 17.11 -83.63
N LEU A 4 6.06 17.05 -82.56
CA LEU A 4 6.54 17.04 -81.17
C LEU A 4 5.36 16.79 -80.20
N LEU A 5 5.36 15.59 -79.60
CA LEU A 5 4.59 15.26 -78.40
C LEU A 5 5.25 15.96 -77.21
N SER A 6 4.51 16.75 -76.45
CA SER A 6 4.91 17.17 -75.11
C SER A 6 4.05 16.42 -74.08
N SER A 7 4.68 15.43 -73.45
CA SER A 7 4.21 14.73 -72.28
C SER A 7 4.17 15.68 -71.08
N LEU A 8 3.00 15.91 -70.48
CA LEU A 8 2.92 16.42 -69.11
C LEU A 8 3.12 15.25 -68.16
N THR A 9 4.33 15.09 -67.63
CA THR A 9 4.61 14.25 -66.47
C THR A 9 3.97 14.89 -65.24
N THR A 10 2.93 14.25 -64.72
CA THR A 10 2.39 14.52 -63.39
C THR A 10 3.40 14.00 -62.36
N VAL A 11 4.00 14.90 -61.58
CA VAL A 11 4.78 14.50 -60.40
C VAL A 11 3.77 14.05 -59.33
N ALA A 12 3.61 12.74 -59.17
CA ALA A 12 2.89 12.18 -58.03
C ALA A 12 3.76 12.37 -56.78
N PHE A 13 3.41 13.36 -55.94
CA PHE A 13 3.95 13.45 -54.60
C PHE A 13 3.31 12.31 -53.79
N ALA A 14 4.04 11.22 -53.60
CA ALA A 14 3.68 10.20 -52.62
C ALA A 14 3.84 10.82 -51.23
N ALA A 15 2.78 11.48 -50.75
CA ALA A 15 2.63 11.74 -49.33
C ALA A 15 2.51 10.38 -48.66
N SER A 16 3.62 9.89 -48.12
CA SER A 16 3.60 8.80 -47.15
C SER A 16 2.73 9.27 -45.99
N LEU A 17 1.48 8.81 -45.97
CA LEU A 17 0.60 8.91 -44.82
C LEU A 17 1.29 8.15 -43.68
N PHE A 18 2.11 8.85 -42.90
CA PHE A 18 2.36 8.43 -41.54
C PHE A 18 1.01 8.52 -40.84
N SER A 19 0.31 7.39 -40.73
CA SER A 19 -0.75 7.27 -39.75
C SER A 19 -0.12 7.61 -38.40
N PRO A 20 -0.58 8.67 -37.70
CA PRO A 20 -0.25 8.79 -36.30
C PRO A 20 -0.82 7.53 -35.64
N PHE A 21 0.03 6.72 -35.03
CA PHE A 21 -0.42 5.71 -34.08
C PHE A 21 -1.23 6.46 -33.02
N THR A 22 -2.54 6.43 -33.19
CA THR A 22 -3.46 7.00 -32.23
C THR A 22 -3.55 6.00 -31.09
N THR A 23 -3.19 6.51 -29.91
CA THR A 23 -3.53 6.03 -28.58
C THR A 23 -3.09 4.59 -28.27
N HIS A 24 -1.86 4.44 -27.74
CA HIS A 24 -1.74 3.50 -26.62
C HIS A 24 -2.64 4.07 -25.51
N ALA A 25 -3.52 3.21 -25.01
CA ALA A 25 -4.38 3.50 -23.88
C ALA A 25 -3.61 4.29 -22.81
N ALA A 26 -4.28 5.23 -22.13
CA ALA A 26 -3.79 5.67 -20.84
C ALA A 26 -3.64 4.42 -19.99
N GLU A 27 -2.43 3.87 -19.92
CA GLU A 27 -2.15 2.72 -19.07
C GLU A 27 -2.52 3.18 -17.67
N LEU A 28 -3.37 2.39 -17.01
CA LEU A 28 -3.85 2.62 -15.66
C LEU A 28 -2.64 2.55 -14.73
N THR A 29 -1.84 3.61 -14.71
CA THR A 29 -0.77 3.83 -13.76
C THR A 29 -1.44 3.98 -12.41
N SER A 30 -1.47 2.88 -11.66
CA SER A 30 -1.96 2.90 -10.29
C SER A 30 -0.90 3.59 -9.45
N TYR A 31 -0.94 4.92 -9.40
CA TYR A 31 -0.08 5.73 -8.55
C TYR A 31 -0.59 5.64 -7.11
N PHE A 32 0.06 4.81 -6.32
CA PHE A 32 -0.05 4.79 -4.87
C PHE A 32 1.27 4.31 -4.30
N ASN A 33 1.59 4.78 -3.10
CA ASN A 33 2.82 4.51 -2.39
C ASN A 33 2.52 3.72 -1.12
N SER A 34 3.54 3.08 -0.56
CA SER A 34 3.44 2.53 0.79
C SER A 34 2.99 3.64 1.77
N GLY A 35 1.95 3.38 2.54
CA GLY A 35 1.30 4.38 3.39
C GLY A 35 -0.10 4.78 2.93
N ASP A 36 -0.41 4.59 1.64
CA ASP A 36 -1.69 5.01 1.07
C ASP A 36 -2.83 4.05 1.41
N LEU A 37 -4.04 4.59 1.35
CA LEU A 37 -5.29 3.83 1.48
C LEU A 37 -5.78 3.48 0.08
N ILE A 38 -6.07 2.20 -0.14
CA ILE A 38 -6.51 1.70 -1.45
C ILE A 38 -7.82 0.91 -1.34
N LYS A 39 -8.62 0.94 -2.41
CA LYS A 39 -9.79 0.07 -2.60
C LYS A 39 -9.92 -0.37 -4.05
N GLY A 40 -10.66 -1.46 -4.28
CA GLY A 40 -10.94 -1.95 -5.62
C GLY A 40 -12.13 -1.22 -6.23
N ALA A 41 -12.15 -1.07 -7.55
CA ALA A 41 -13.24 -0.43 -8.29
C ALA A 41 -14.61 -1.07 -8.01
N SER A 42 -14.67 -2.39 -7.80
CA SER A 42 -15.94 -3.10 -7.51
C SER A 42 -16.18 -3.41 -6.03
N THR A 43 -15.27 -3.02 -5.13
CA THR A 43 -15.31 -3.43 -3.71
C THR A 43 -15.53 -2.23 -2.78
N GLN A 44 -16.10 -2.49 -1.60
CA GLN A 44 -16.23 -1.47 -0.54
C GLN A 44 -15.15 -1.58 0.53
N ALA A 45 -14.44 -2.70 0.60
CA ALA A 45 -13.36 -2.88 1.56
C ALA A 45 -12.22 -1.89 1.29
N VAL A 46 -11.77 -1.21 2.35
CA VAL A 46 -10.61 -0.32 2.33
C VAL A 46 -9.42 -1.07 2.90
N TYR A 47 -8.25 -0.82 2.33
CA TYR A 47 -6.99 -1.41 2.74
C TYR A 47 -5.91 -0.35 2.95
N TYR A 48 -5.04 -0.56 3.92
CA TYR A 48 -3.76 0.15 4.03
C TYR A 48 -2.71 -0.60 3.20
N PHE A 49 -2.06 0.06 2.24
CA PHE A 49 -0.96 -0.52 1.49
C PHE A 49 0.37 -0.28 2.22
N ALA A 50 1.02 -1.35 2.65
CA ALA A 50 2.18 -1.29 3.53
C ALA A 50 3.51 -1.39 2.78
N GLN A 51 4.59 -1.00 3.47
CA GLN A 51 5.96 -1.05 2.95
C GLN A 51 6.44 -2.47 2.62
N ASP A 52 5.86 -3.49 3.23
CA ASP A 52 6.16 -4.90 2.91
C ASP A 52 5.45 -5.39 1.64
N GLY A 53 4.82 -4.48 0.88
CA GLY A 53 4.15 -4.79 -0.39
C GLY A 53 2.82 -5.51 -0.21
N ARG A 54 2.25 -5.51 1.00
CA ARG A 54 0.97 -6.15 1.31
C ARG A 54 -0.11 -5.12 1.59
N ARG A 55 -1.36 -5.54 1.44
CA ARG A 55 -2.55 -4.76 1.82
C ARG A 55 -3.15 -5.28 3.12
N TYR A 56 -3.47 -4.36 4.02
CA TYR A 56 -4.01 -4.65 5.36
C TYR A 56 -5.44 -4.17 5.45
N VAL A 57 -6.37 -5.08 5.74
CA VAL A 57 -7.81 -4.77 5.71
C VAL A 57 -8.20 -3.91 6.91
N PHE A 58 -9.06 -2.91 6.70
CA PHE A 58 -9.82 -2.30 7.78
C PHE A 58 -11.05 -3.17 8.08
N PRO A 59 -11.18 -3.77 9.28
CA PRO A 59 -12.28 -4.68 9.58
C PRO A 59 -13.66 -4.03 9.48
N ASN A 60 -13.76 -2.75 9.84
CA ASN A 60 -14.98 -1.96 9.83
C ASN A 60 -14.67 -0.45 9.83
N GLU A 61 -15.70 0.36 9.58
CA GLU A 61 -15.59 1.83 9.57
C GLU A 61 -15.14 2.39 10.92
N LYS A 62 -15.60 1.82 12.04
CA LYS A 62 -15.20 2.31 13.36
C LYS A 62 -13.69 2.22 13.57
N THR A 63 -13.06 1.16 13.09
CA THR A 63 -11.59 1.01 13.09
C THR A 63 -10.95 2.06 12.20
N TYR A 64 -11.47 2.23 10.97
CA TYR A 64 -10.98 3.23 10.02
C TYR A 64 -11.00 4.65 10.61
N PHE A 65 -12.11 5.05 11.21
CA PHE A 65 -12.31 6.40 11.77
C PHE A 65 -11.46 6.69 13.02
N THR A 66 -10.77 5.70 13.58
CA THR A 66 -9.74 5.96 14.60
C THR A 66 -8.41 6.42 14.01
N TRP A 67 -8.19 6.15 12.71
CA TRP A 67 -6.96 6.50 11.99
C TRP A 67 -7.15 7.70 11.06
N TYR A 68 -8.28 7.78 10.38
CA TYR A 68 -8.53 8.78 9.34
C TYR A 68 -9.88 9.48 9.57
N PRO A 69 -9.99 10.78 9.27
CA PRO A 69 -11.21 11.54 9.54
C PRO A 69 -12.37 11.21 8.58
N ASP A 70 -12.04 10.82 7.34
CA ASP A 70 -12.99 10.53 6.26
C ASP A 70 -12.33 9.65 5.19
N PHE A 71 -13.10 9.30 4.15
CA PHE A 71 -12.64 8.45 3.04
C PHE A 71 -11.99 9.22 1.88
N SER A 72 -11.77 10.53 2.01
CA SER A 72 -11.23 11.35 0.90
C SER A 72 -9.81 10.95 0.46
N GLY A 73 -9.04 10.35 1.37
CA GLY A 73 -7.70 9.83 1.10
C GLY A 73 -7.67 8.41 0.49
N VAL A 74 -8.82 7.78 0.23
CA VAL A 74 -8.86 6.42 -0.33
C VAL A 74 -8.74 6.44 -1.85
N ILE A 75 -7.68 5.83 -2.36
CA ILE A 75 -7.39 5.70 -3.78
C ILE A 75 -8.13 4.47 -4.34
N THR A 76 -8.89 4.65 -5.42
CA THR A 76 -9.51 3.53 -6.15
C THR A 76 -8.53 3.01 -7.20
N ILE A 77 -8.24 1.72 -7.15
CA ILE A 77 -7.36 1.03 -8.12
C ILE A 77 -8.14 -0.05 -8.88
N PRO A 78 -7.67 -0.46 -10.08
CA PRO A 78 -8.27 -1.59 -10.79
C PRO A 78 -8.27 -2.86 -9.92
N ASP A 79 -9.35 -3.65 -9.99
CA ASP A 79 -9.49 -4.84 -9.15
C ASP A 79 -8.38 -5.88 -9.40
N GLU A 80 -7.86 -5.95 -10.62
CA GLU A 80 -6.75 -6.84 -10.96
C GLU A 80 -5.43 -6.42 -10.28
N HIS A 81 -5.12 -5.12 -10.19
CA HIS A 81 -3.99 -4.61 -9.41
C HIS A 81 -4.19 -4.89 -7.92
N LEU A 82 -5.41 -4.69 -7.42
CA LEU A 82 -5.72 -4.98 -6.02
C LEU A 82 -5.52 -6.48 -5.74
N SER A 83 -5.94 -7.36 -6.65
CA SER A 83 -5.86 -8.81 -6.50
C SER A 83 -4.43 -9.35 -6.48
N SER A 84 -3.50 -8.73 -7.20
CA SER A 84 -2.09 -9.15 -7.21
C SER A 84 -1.37 -8.83 -5.90
N ILE A 85 -1.83 -7.82 -5.16
CA ILE A 85 -1.23 -7.44 -3.87
C ILE A 85 -1.63 -8.47 -2.79
N PRO A 86 -0.67 -9.15 -2.13
CA PRO A 86 -0.99 -10.11 -1.09
C PRO A 86 -1.60 -9.45 0.16
N LEU A 87 -2.45 -10.20 0.87
CA LEU A 87 -2.98 -9.75 2.16
C LEU A 87 -1.91 -9.78 3.27
N GLY A 88 -1.98 -8.81 4.17
CA GLY A 88 -1.27 -8.82 5.44
C GLY A 88 -1.68 -9.99 6.32
N ARG A 89 -0.80 -10.42 7.24
CA ARG A 89 -1.10 -11.52 8.17
C ARG A 89 -2.14 -11.16 9.23
N THR A 90 -2.25 -9.87 9.56
CA THR A 90 -3.21 -9.33 10.52
C THR A 90 -3.93 -8.15 9.88
N ASN A 91 -5.13 -7.83 10.34
CA ASN A 91 -5.85 -6.65 9.89
C ASN A 91 -5.35 -5.38 10.58
N VAL A 92 -5.80 -4.21 10.13
CA VAL A 92 -5.64 -2.96 10.88
C VAL A 92 -6.49 -3.05 12.15
N THR A 93 -5.92 -2.66 13.29
CA THR A 93 -6.61 -2.58 14.59
C THR A 93 -7.01 -1.14 14.89
N TYR A 94 -7.83 -0.94 15.91
CA TYR A 94 -8.11 0.41 16.42
C TYR A 94 -6.80 1.14 16.73
N ARG A 95 -6.75 2.45 16.44
CA ARG A 95 -5.58 3.27 16.73
C ARG A 95 -5.25 3.24 18.22
N PRO A 96 -4.01 2.87 18.61
CA PRO A 96 -3.61 2.88 20.00
C PRO A 96 -3.88 4.23 20.69
N GLY A 97 -4.45 4.18 21.89
CA GLY A 97 -4.80 5.36 22.70
C GLY A 97 -6.04 6.15 22.27
N ALA A 98 -6.66 5.84 21.12
CA ALA A 98 -7.81 6.63 20.63
C ALA A 98 -9.13 6.28 21.32
N LYS A 99 -9.32 4.99 21.64
CA LYS A 99 -10.57 4.42 22.18
C LYS A 99 -10.24 3.33 23.20
N MET A 100 -11.23 2.99 24.00
CA MET A 100 -11.27 1.72 24.73
C MET A 100 -12.14 0.75 23.94
N ILE A 101 -11.95 -0.56 24.12
CA ILE A 101 -12.81 -1.56 23.50
C ILE A 101 -13.31 -2.58 24.50
N LYS A 102 -14.45 -3.19 24.16
CA LYS A 102 -14.95 -4.42 24.77
C LYS A 102 -15.15 -5.47 23.69
N ILE A 103 -15.05 -6.73 24.08
CA ILE A 103 -15.38 -7.87 23.23
C ILE A 103 -16.70 -8.41 23.72
N THR A 104 -17.61 -8.75 22.82
CA THR A 104 -19.00 -9.06 23.21
C THR A 104 -19.14 -10.25 24.16
N THR A 105 -18.17 -11.16 24.19
CA THR A 105 -18.12 -12.30 25.13
C THR A 105 -17.19 -12.12 26.33
N ASP A 106 -16.50 -10.98 26.47
CA ASP A 106 -15.61 -10.69 27.60
C ASP A 106 -16.06 -9.42 28.33
N PRO A 107 -16.45 -9.49 29.62
CA PRO A 107 -16.90 -8.31 30.37
C PRO A 107 -15.79 -7.25 30.59
N LYS A 108 -14.53 -7.59 30.33
CA LYS A 108 -13.38 -6.70 30.54
C LYS A 108 -13.34 -5.55 29.54
N THR A 109 -12.84 -4.40 30.01
CA THR A 109 -12.57 -3.23 29.17
C THR A 109 -11.07 -3.15 28.88
N TYR A 110 -10.72 -2.97 27.62
CA TYR A 110 -9.33 -2.94 27.17
C TYR A 110 -8.96 -1.57 26.58
N VAL A 111 -7.73 -1.15 26.84
CA VAL A 111 -7.06 -0.15 25.99
C VAL A 111 -6.23 -0.86 24.94
N ILE A 112 -6.02 -0.19 23.80
CA ILE A 112 -5.17 -0.68 22.71
C ILE A 112 -3.79 -0.02 22.82
N ASP A 113 -2.77 -0.84 22.91
CA ASP A 113 -1.35 -0.47 22.86
C ASP A 113 -0.77 -0.85 21.48
N ARG A 114 0.42 -0.33 21.18
CA ARG A 114 1.10 -0.50 19.89
C ARG A 114 1.15 -1.95 19.43
N GLY A 115 0.86 -2.20 18.15
CA GLY A 115 0.88 -3.53 17.54
C GLY A 115 -0.38 -4.34 17.79
N GLY A 116 -1.49 -3.69 18.17
CA GLY A 116 -2.76 -4.35 18.45
C GLY A 116 -2.76 -5.14 19.77
N ILE A 117 -2.05 -4.63 20.79
CA ILE A 117 -1.98 -5.28 22.10
C ILE A 117 -3.13 -4.76 22.98
N LEU A 118 -3.97 -5.65 23.47
CA LEU A 118 -5.05 -5.32 24.39
C LEU A 118 -4.57 -5.42 25.83
N ARG A 119 -4.70 -4.33 26.58
CA ARG A 119 -4.34 -4.26 27.99
C ARG A 119 -5.58 -4.00 28.82
N HIS A 120 -5.94 -4.97 29.66
CA HIS A 120 -7.15 -4.89 30.50
C HIS A 120 -7.02 -3.75 31.52
N VAL A 121 -8.00 -2.86 31.57
CA VAL A 121 -8.08 -1.81 32.58
C VAL A 121 -8.82 -2.36 33.79
N THR A 122 -8.09 -2.54 34.89
CA THR A 122 -8.55 -3.37 36.03
C THR A 122 -9.58 -2.69 36.94
N SER A 123 -9.86 -1.40 36.77
CA SER A 123 -10.90 -0.69 37.53
C SER A 123 -11.49 0.49 36.77
N GLU A 124 -12.71 0.88 37.16
CA GLU A 124 -13.36 2.10 36.67
C GLU A 124 -12.57 3.37 37.02
N GLN A 125 -11.97 3.41 38.22
CA GLN A 125 -11.15 4.56 38.62
C GLN A 125 -9.96 4.74 37.68
N LEU A 126 -9.30 3.65 37.25
CA LEU A 126 -8.26 3.74 36.24
C LEU A 126 -8.81 4.22 34.90
N ALA A 127 -9.95 3.70 34.44
CA ALA A 127 -10.56 4.15 33.19
C ALA A 127 -10.85 5.67 33.21
N ARG A 128 -11.37 6.19 34.33
CA ARG A 128 -11.59 7.63 34.56
C ARG A 128 -10.29 8.44 34.56
N THR A 129 -9.22 7.92 35.15
CA THR A 129 -7.91 8.58 35.14
C THR A 129 -7.32 8.64 33.73
N LEU A 130 -7.49 7.57 32.94
CA LEU A 130 -6.90 7.48 31.59
C LEU A 130 -7.70 8.28 30.55
N TYR A 131 -9.04 8.18 30.56
CA TYR A 131 -9.92 8.72 29.51
C TYR A 131 -10.91 9.78 30.00
N ASN A 132 -10.69 10.33 31.20
CA ASN A 132 -11.54 11.31 31.87
C ASN A 132 -12.92 10.75 32.29
N LEU A 133 -13.78 11.61 32.83
CA LEU A 133 -15.07 11.20 33.40
C LEU A 133 -16.03 10.58 32.37
N ASN A 134 -15.85 10.85 31.08
CA ASN A 134 -16.62 10.30 29.96
C ASN A 134 -15.94 9.10 29.29
N TRP A 135 -15.08 8.38 30.01
CA TRP A 135 -14.40 7.17 29.51
C TRP A 135 -15.37 6.13 28.94
N ASN A 136 -16.58 6.02 29.48
CA ASN A 136 -17.60 5.08 29.03
C ASN A 136 -18.07 5.41 27.60
N ASP A 137 -18.06 6.67 27.20
CA ASP A 137 -18.38 7.11 25.83
C ASP A 137 -17.21 6.84 24.85
N ARG A 138 -16.05 6.41 25.38
CA ARG A 138 -14.87 6.01 24.60
C ARG A 138 -14.82 4.51 24.34
N ILE A 139 -15.74 3.73 24.89
CA ILE A 139 -15.78 2.27 24.68
C ILE A 139 -16.50 1.96 23.38
N GLU A 140 -15.85 1.15 22.55
CA GLU A 140 -16.46 0.56 21.36
C GLU A 140 -16.55 -0.96 21.51
N ASP A 141 -17.72 -1.52 21.18
CA ASP A 141 -17.87 -2.96 21.09
C ASP A 141 -17.22 -3.47 19.79
N VAL A 142 -16.38 -4.48 19.95
CA VAL A 142 -15.70 -5.19 18.87
C VAL A 142 -16.27 -6.62 18.81
N PRO A 143 -16.83 -7.03 17.66
CA PRO A 143 -17.25 -8.42 17.46
C PRO A 143 -16.13 -9.41 17.75
N ASP A 144 -16.47 -10.53 18.38
CA ASP A 144 -15.52 -11.59 18.77
C ASP A 144 -14.66 -12.09 17.60
N SER A 145 -15.22 -12.13 16.38
CA SER A 145 -14.49 -12.53 15.17
C SER A 145 -13.30 -11.63 14.85
N TYR A 146 -13.27 -10.40 15.35
CA TYR A 146 -12.14 -9.48 15.20
C TYR A 146 -11.15 -9.55 16.35
N PHE A 147 -11.44 -10.32 17.41
CA PHE A 147 -10.51 -10.48 18.52
C PHE A 147 -9.20 -11.15 18.09
N SER A 148 -9.24 -12.02 17.08
CA SER A 148 -8.03 -12.65 16.51
C SER A 148 -7.07 -11.65 15.85
N ASN A 149 -7.49 -10.41 15.61
CA ASN A 149 -6.60 -9.34 15.14
C ASN A 149 -5.70 -8.80 16.26
N TYR A 150 -6.05 -9.06 17.51
CA TYR A 150 -5.40 -8.52 18.70
C TYR A 150 -4.63 -9.59 19.46
N ARG A 151 -3.73 -9.15 20.35
CA ARG A 151 -3.06 -10.00 21.33
C ARG A 151 -3.29 -9.43 22.73
N VAL A 152 -3.63 -10.28 23.69
CA VAL A 152 -3.76 -9.83 25.09
C VAL A 152 -2.38 -9.65 25.70
N GLY A 153 -2.11 -8.48 26.26
CA GLY A 153 -0.89 -8.14 26.98
C GLY A 153 -1.11 -7.96 28.48
N THR A 154 -0.09 -7.43 29.16
CA THR A 154 -0.14 -7.18 30.61
C THR A 154 -1.23 -6.17 30.96
N PRO A 155 -2.11 -6.46 31.95
CA PRO A 155 -3.13 -5.54 32.42
C PRO A 155 -2.55 -4.20 32.92
N ILE A 156 -3.39 -3.17 32.92
CA ILE A 156 -3.13 -1.86 33.54
C ILE A 156 -3.56 -1.94 35.00
N GLN A 157 -2.61 -1.82 35.91
CA GLN A 157 -2.81 -1.81 37.36
C GLN A 157 -2.73 -0.40 37.95
N THR A 158 -1.94 0.48 37.32
CA THR A 158 -1.72 1.85 37.76
C THR A 158 -1.79 2.83 36.58
N ALA A 159 -2.01 4.11 36.86
CA ALA A 159 -2.06 5.15 35.83
C ALA A 159 -0.70 5.39 35.13
N SER A 160 0.42 4.97 35.72
CA SER A 160 1.74 5.04 35.08
C SER A 160 1.98 3.95 34.05
N ASP A 161 1.17 2.88 34.03
CA ASP A 161 1.38 1.75 33.12
C ASP A 161 0.99 2.07 31.66
N TYR A 162 0.21 3.13 31.47
CA TYR A 162 -0.35 3.51 30.17
C TYR A 162 -0.79 4.98 30.17
N ASN A 163 -0.38 5.74 29.17
CA ASN A 163 -0.88 7.07 28.90
C ASN A 163 -1.42 7.12 27.46
N PRO A 164 -2.74 7.32 27.24
CA PRO A 164 -3.31 7.33 25.90
C PRO A 164 -2.68 8.37 24.98
N ALA A 165 -2.34 9.55 25.50
CA ALA A 165 -1.77 10.63 24.70
C ALA A 165 -0.33 10.31 24.25
N ASP A 166 0.48 9.70 25.13
CA ASP A 166 1.84 9.28 24.80
C ASP A 166 1.82 8.18 23.73
N VAL A 167 0.94 7.20 23.91
CA VAL A 167 0.75 6.10 22.95
C VAL A 167 0.31 6.65 21.59
N MET A 168 -0.68 7.54 21.53
CA MET A 168 -1.12 8.17 20.28
C MET A 168 -0.01 8.97 19.59
N THR A 169 0.86 9.62 20.37
CA THR A 169 2.01 10.41 19.87
C THR A 169 3.09 9.50 19.30
N LEU A 170 3.33 8.35 19.93
CA LEU A 170 4.29 7.34 19.47
C LEU A 170 3.76 6.49 18.30
N THR A 171 2.45 6.45 18.07
CA THR A 171 1.80 5.75 16.94
C THR A 171 1.00 6.72 16.06
N PRO A 172 1.67 7.62 15.32
CA PRO A 172 1.00 8.58 14.44
C PRO A 172 0.40 7.93 13.20
N SER A 173 0.91 6.77 12.75
CA SER A 173 0.35 6.04 11.62
C SER A 173 0.37 4.52 11.83
N ILE A 174 -0.31 3.80 10.92
CA ILE A 174 -0.33 2.34 10.87
C ILE A 174 1.09 1.77 10.67
N LEU A 175 1.98 2.54 10.04
CA LEU A 175 3.39 2.17 9.88
C LEU A 175 4.06 1.99 11.25
N GLU A 176 3.92 2.97 12.14
CA GLU A 176 4.52 2.88 13.47
C GLU A 176 3.82 1.82 14.30
N ASP A 177 2.49 1.74 14.25
CA ASP A 177 1.72 0.73 14.98
C ASP A 177 2.18 -0.69 14.64
N LYS A 178 2.26 -1.01 13.36
CA LYS A 178 2.69 -2.34 12.88
C LYS A 178 4.20 -2.53 12.87
N GLY A 179 4.99 -1.45 13.03
CA GLY A 179 6.45 -1.50 13.10
C GLY A 179 7.12 -1.86 11.78
N PHE A 180 6.61 -1.37 10.65
CA PHE A 180 7.27 -1.61 9.35
C PHE A 180 8.62 -0.88 9.26
N ASP A 181 9.58 -1.51 8.59
CA ASP A 181 10.92 -0.96 8.37
C ASP A 181 10.88 0.10 7.26
N ARG A 182 11.02 1.37 7.64
CA ARG A 182 10.99 2.51 6.72
C ARG A 182 12.09 2.50 5.65
N THR A 183 13.13 1.70 5.86
CA THR A 183 14.25 1.57 4.93
C THR A 183 14.04 0.48 3.89
N LYS A 184 12.91 -0.24 3.94
CA LYS A 184 12.58 -1.33 3.00
C LYS A 184 11.21 -1.12 2.41
N VAL A 185 11.12 -1.25 1.09
CA VAL A 185 9.85 -1.22 0.35
C VAL A 185 9.78 -2.44 -0.56
N THR A 186 8.61 -3.06 -0.67
CA THR A 186 8.37 -4.18 -1.58
C THR A 186 7.39 -3.81 -2.69
N ILE A 187 7.72 -4.22 -3.90
CA ILE A 187 6.90 -4.08 -5.11
C ILE A 187 6.49 -5.47 -5.55
N THR A 188 5.23 -5.59 -5.91
CA THR A 188 4.68 -6.83 -6.46
C THR A 188 4.93 -6.86 -7.96
N ILE A 189 5.48 -7.96 -8.48
CA ILE A 189 5.43 -8.27 -9.90
C ILE A 189 4.19 -9.13 -10.13
N GLY A 190 3.20 -8.59 -10.83
CA GLY A 190 2.00 -9.29 -11.26
C GLY A 190 2.14 -9.84 -12.69
N ASN A 191 1.01 -10.22 -13.28
CA ASN A 191 0.99 -10.70 -14.66
C ASN A 191 1.27 -9.57 -15.67
N THR A 192 1.38 -9.92 -16.96
CA THR A 192 1.70 -8.96 -18.04
C THR A 192 0.66 -7.87 -18.27
N ARG A 193 -0.56 -7.97 -17.70
CA ARG A 193 -1.57 -6.91 -17.74
C ARG A 193 -1.41 -5.93 -16.57
N THR A 194 -1.14 -6.44 -15.37
CA THR A 194 -0.97 -5.61 -14.17
C THR A 194 0.43 -5.00 -14.06
N GLY A 195 1.46 -5.67 -14.59
CA GLY A 195 2.84 -5.21 -14.52
C GLY A 195 3.41 -5.20 -13.11
N PHE A 196 4.24 -4.20 -12.83
CA PHE A 196 4.73 -3.89 -11.49
C PHE A 196 3.67 -3.11 -10.71
N VAL A 197 3.41 -3.50 -9.46
CA VAL A 197 2.38 -2.91 -8.60
C VAL A 197 2.99 -2.48 -7.26
N PRO A 198 2.99 -1.17 -6.95
CA PRO A 198 2.62 -0.05 -7.83
C PRO A 198 3.58 0.12 -9.01
N THR A 199 3.09 0.68 -10.12
CA THR A 199 3.88 0.93 -11.34
C THR A 199 4.92 2.03 -11.13
N THR A 200 4.53 3.07 -10.39
CA THR A 200 5.39 4.17 -9.99
C THR A 200 5.33 4.31 -8.48
N PHE A 201 6.48 4.49 -7.85
CA PHE A 201 6.56 4.68 -6.41
C PHE A 201 7.70 5.60 -6.02
N THR A 202 7.56 6.24 -4.86
CA THR A 202 8.54 7.18 -4.31
C THR A 202 9.14 6.62 -3.03
N VAL A 203 10.47 6.64 -2.94
CA VAL A 203 11.24 6.23 -1.77
C VAL A 203 12.27 7.28 -1.39
N LYS A 204 12.80 7.19 -0.17
CA LYS A 204 13.94 8.01 0.23
C LYS A 204 15.25 7.37 -0.23
N LYS A 205 16.26 8.20 -0.42
CA LYS A 205 17.64 7.76 -0.66
C LYS A 205 18.05 6.79 0.46
N GLY A 206 18.66 5.68 0.06
CA GLY A 206 19.08 4.61 0.97
C GLY A 206 18.00 3.56 1.24
N THR A 207 16.77 3.72 0.73
CA THR A 207 15.75 2.67 0.78
C THR A 207 16.17 1.48 -0.10
N GLN A 208 16.08 0.29 0.47
CA GLN A 208 16.14 -0.98 -0.24
C GLN A 208 14.76 -1.29 -0.83
N VAL A 209 14.70 -1.41 -2.14
CA VAL A 209 13.50 -1.82 -2.86
C VAL A 209 13.62 -3.30 -3.19
N THR A 210 12.60 -4.07 -2.86
CA THR A 210 12.51 -5.51 -3.12
C THR A 210 11.36 -5.76 -4.09
N TRP A 211 11.62 -6.42 -5.21
CA TRP A 211 10.57 -6.92 -6.08
C TRP A 211 10.27 -8.37 -5.72
N THR A 212 8.99 -8.72 -5.62
CA THR A 212 8.53 -10.09 -5.36
C THR A 212 7.70 -10.57 -6.54
N ASN A 213 8.10 -11.69 -7.15
CA ASN A 213 7.31 -12.30 -8.20
C ASN A 213 6.11 -13.05 -7.61
N THR A 214 4.91 -12.51 -7.80
CA THR A 214 3.64 -13.15 -7.36
C THR A 214 2.88 -13.78 -8.52
N ASP A 215 3.40 -13.63 -9.74
CA ASP A 215 2.88 -14.28 -10.93
C ASP A 215 3.33 -15.74 -11.01
N VAL A 216 2.73 -16.49 -11.94
CA VAL A 216 3.11 -17.87 -12.27
C VAL A 216 4.18 -17.96 -13.36
N MET A 217 4.50 -16.82 -14.00
CA MET A 217 5.53 -16.72 -15.03
C MET A 217 6.84 -16.19 -14.47
N ASP A 218 7.93 -16.45 -15.18
CA ASP A 218 9.26 -15.89 -14.86
C ASP A 218 9.35 -14.41 -15.24
N HIS A 219 10.00 -13.61 -14.40
CA HIS A 219 10.19 -12.17 -14.64
C HIS A 219 11.62 -11.72 -14.35
N THR A 220 11.97 -10.52 -14.81
CA THR A 220 13.20 -9.81 -14.39
C THR A 220 12.88 -8.36 -14.06
N VAL A 221 13.83 -7.68 -13.42
CA VAL A 221 13.78 -6.24 -13.17
C VAL A 221 15.05 -5.62 -13.76
N LYS A 222 14.90 -4.85 -14.83
CA LYS A 222 16.01 -4.32 -15.62
C LYS A 222 15.91 -2.80 -15.73
N GLY A 223 16.84 -2.09 -15.10
CA GLY A 223 17.08 -0.67 -15.31
C GLY A 223 18.22 -0.40 -16.29
N ARG A 224 18.65 0.86 -16.41
CA ARG A 224 19.71 1.27 -17.35
C ARG A 224 21.05 0.54 -17.12
N ASN A 225 21.49 0.46 -15.85
CA ASN A 225 22.82 -0.04 -15.46
C ASN A 225 22.73 -1.11 -14.36
N TRP A 226 21.56 -1.71 -14.15
CA TRP A 226 21.31 -2.69 -13.12
C TRP A 226 20.22 -3.65 -13.59
N GLU A 227 20.35 -4.93 -13.22
CA GLU A 227 19.43 -5.98 -13.65
C GLU A 227 19.40 -7.10 -12.60
N SER A 228 18.22 -7.66 -12.36
CA SER A 228 18.05 -8.86 -11.55
C SER A 228 18.41 -10.13 -12.34
N PRO A 229 18.72 -11.25 -11.66
CA PRO A 229 18.54 -12.57 -12.26
C PRO A 229 17.08 -12.80 -12.68
N VAL A 230 16.81 -13.90 -13.40
CA VAL A 230 15.45 -14.39 -13.60
C VAL A 230 14.84 -14.73 -12.24
N LEU A 231 13.67 -14.15 -11.97
CA LEU A 231 12.88 -14.37 -10.76
C LEU A 231 11.73 -15.32 -11.10
N ARG A 232 11.83 -16.54 -10.59
CA ARG A 232 10.75 -17.54 -10.66
C ARG A 232 9.59 -17.17 -9.73
N PRO A 233 8.42 -17.83 -9.85
CA PRO A 233 7.30 -17.61 -8.94
C PRO A 233 7.71 -17.69 -7.46
N GLY A 234 7.38 -16.65 -6.69
CA GLY A 234 7.72 -16.52 -5.27
C GLY A 234 9.12 -16.01 -4.97
N GLU A 235 10.01 -15.88 -5.97
CA GLU A 235 11.35 -15.33 -5.76
C GLU A 235 11.33 -13.81 -5.61
N THR A 236 12.35 -13.31 -4.91
CA THR A 236 12.51 -11.89 -4.63
C THR A 236 13.90 -11.40 -5.01
N TRP A 237 14.01 -10.15 -5.42
CA TRP A 237 15.30 -9.49 -5.63
C TRP A 237 15.26 -8.07 -5.11
N SER A 238 16.39 -7.61 -4.55
CA SER A 238 16.47 -6.30 -3.92
C SER A 238 17.57 -5.43 -4.52
N TYR A 239 17.31 -4.13 -4.59
CA TYR A 239 18.26 -3.10 -5.00
C TYR A 239 18.13 -1.87 -4.10
N THR A 240 19.26 -1.31 -3.67
CA THR A 240 19.28 -0.10 -2.84
C THR A 240 19.60 1.11 -3.70
N PHE A 241 18.69 2.09 -3.73
CA PHE A 241 18.90 3.33 -4.46
C PHE A 241 19.60 4.38 -3.58
N ASN A 242 20.87 4.66 -3.90
CA ASN A 242 21.71 5.58 -3.12
C ASN A 242 21.82 7.00 -3.73
N SER A 243 21.12 7.26 -4.83
CA SER A 243 21.14 8.54 -5.53
C SER A 243 19.72 9.03 -5.74
N VAL A 244 19.49 10.32 -5.47
CA VAL A 244 18.22 11.01 -5.79
C VAL A 244 18.05 11.05 -7.30
N GLY A 245 16.83 10.83 -7.78
CA GLY A 245 16.52 10.82 -9.21
C GLY A 245 15.31 9.96 -9.54
N SER A 246 14.96 9.92 -10.83
CA SER A 246 13.97 9.01 -11.39
C SER A 246 14.68 7.86 -12.10
N PHE A 247 14.30 6.62 -11.78
CA PHE A 247 14.89 5.41 -12.32
C PHE A 247 13.81 4.56 -12.99
N ASP A 248 13.74 4.66 -14.30
CA ASP A 248 12.88 3.79 -15.11
C ASP A 248 13.48 2.39 -15.24
N TYR A 249 12.60 1.40 -15.22
CA TYR A 249 12.95 -0.01 -15.36
C TYR A 249 11.83 -0.78 -16.07
N GLN A 250 12.15 -1.98 -16.53
CA GLN A 250 11.23 -2.85 -17.24
C GLN A 250 11.47 -4.32 -16.89
N CYS A 251 10.52 -5.19 -17.27
CA CYS A 251 10.79 -6.62 -17.36
C CYS A 251 11.57 -6.93 -18.64
N GLY A 252 12.70 -7.63 -18.52
CA GLY A 252 13.53 -8.03 -19.65
C GLY A 252 12.94 -9.18 -20.47
N ILE A 253 12.00 -9.94 -19.91
CA ILE A 253 11.28 -11.04 -20.59
C ILE A 253 9.99 -10.51 -21.23
N HIS A 254 9.26 -9.65 -20.53
CA HIS A 254 7.97 -9.11 -20.96
C HIS A 254 8.08 -7.59 -21.16
N SER A 255 8.43 -7.15 -22.36
CA SER A 255 8.78 -5.74 -22.65
C SER A 255 7.65 -4.72 -22.42
N VAL A 256 6.41 -5.18 -22.26
CA VAL A 256 5.26 -4.32 -21.94
C VAL A 256 5.24 -3.88 -20.48
N MET A 257 5.95 -4.58 -19.58
CA MET A 257 5.95 -4.24 -18.15
C MET A 257 7.03 -3.18 -17.87
N GLN A 258 6.60 -1.98 -17.53
CA GLN A 258 7.46 -0.85 -17.19
C GLN A 258 7.14 -0.34 -15.78
N GLY A 259 8.12 0.28 -15.14
CA GLY A 259 7.93 0.93 -13.85
C GLY A 259 8.96 2.02 -13.60
N THR A 260 8.70 2.84 -12.59
CA THR A 260 9.59 3.95 -12.23
C THR A 260 9.77 4.03 -10.71
N VAL A 261 11.03 4.12 -10.28
CA VAL A 261 11.41 4.45 -8.89
C VAL A 261 11.77 5.92 -8.81
N ASN A 262 11.02 6.71 -8.05
CA ASN A 262 11.41 8.08 -7.70
C ASN A 262 12.14 8.07 -6.36
N VAL A 263 13.37 8.57 -6.33
CA VAL A 263 14.19 8.62 -5.12
C VAL A 263 14.35 10.07 -4.70
N VAL A 264 13.87 10.38 -3.50
CA VAL A 264 13.94 11.72 -2.87
C VAL A 264 14.86 11.69 -1.65
N ASN A 265 15.12 12.84 -1.03
CA ASN A 265 15.92 12.91 0.21
C ASN A 265 15.14 12.45 1.46
#